data_AF-A0A354V982-F1
#
_entry.id   AF-A0A354V982-F1
#
_cell.length_a   1.000
_cell.length_b   1.000
_cell.length_c   1.000
_cell.angle_alpha   90.00
_cell.angle_beta   90.00
_cell.angle_gamma   90.00
#
_symmetry.space_group_name_H-M   'P 1'
#
loop_
_entity.id
_entity.type
_entity.pdbx_description
1 polymer ?
#
loop_
_entity_poly.entity_id
_entity_poly.type
_entity_poly.pdbx_seq_one_letter_code
_entity_poly.pdbx_strand_id
1 'polypeptide(L)'
;MFMTTAPTRTGLANGPHPVPDRPEFLPAPSRSAGLLNLVQTIITFGKGLLQTLQGPIDPQTWRGIPVRFSTDNIALIIVRITRGLLMAEALHDRLARIARQLDRPSAPRAAAATASPAQTRLPRTPAIQPYWDDTVLPTKQEIAALIRNRPIGRVLEDIALDLGILPSDKLWQRLNLPIISNGGDVVRLLKRTTRQAFSGNHVWLRELPVPESLAPPLRVATGPS
;
A
#
# COMPACT_ATOMS: atom_id res chain seq x y z
N MET A 1 69.07 -31.27 20.23
CA MET A 1 69.44 -30.66 21.52
C MET A 1 68.70 -29.33 21.63
N PHE A 2 68.25 -28.94 22.83
CA PHE A 2 67.23 -27.91 23.20
C PHE A 2 65.77 -28.44 23.09
N MET A 3 65.22 -29.08 24.13
CA MET A 3 64.71 -28.60 25.44
C MET A 3 63.29 -27.97 25.37
N THR A 4 62.32 -28.86 25.55
CA THR A 4 60.91 -28.62 25.90
C THR A 4 60.79 -27.93 27.25
N THR A 5 60.03 -26.83 27.33
CA THR A 5 59.39 -26.41 28.59
C THR A 5 57.92 -26.08 28.30
N ALA A 6 57.02 -26.76 29.01
CA ALA A 6 55.59 -26.55 28.95
C ALA A 6 55.19 -25.51 30.02
N PRO A 7 54.32 -24.54 29.72
CA PRO A 7 53.79 -23.65 30.73
C PRO A 7 52.62 -24.27 31.52
N THR A 8 52.71 -24.08 32.84
CA THR A 8 51.74 -24.41 33.89
C THR A 8 50.35 -23.87 33.60
N ARG A 9 49.34 -24.75 33.64
CA ARG A 9 47.93 -24.41 33.49
C ARG A 9 47.36 -23.92 34.83
N THR A 10 47.22 -22.61 34.98
CA THR A 10 46.55 -21.97 36.12
C THR A 10 45.07 -22.35 36.12
N GLY A 11 44.61 -22.93 37.23
CA GLY A 11 43.20 -23.27 37.45
C GLY A 11 42.34 -22.01 37.49
N LEU A 12 41.42 -21.89 36.53
CA LEU A 12 40.32 -20.92 36.56
C LEU A 12 39.27 -21.44 37.54
N ALA A 13 39.09 -20.71 38.64
CA ALA A 13 38.01 -20.90 39.58
C ALA A 13 36.66 -20.69 38.87
N ASN A 14 35.82 -21.73 38.89
CA ASN A 14 34.43 -21.67 38.46
C ASN A 14 33.63 -20.85 39.49
N GLY A 15 33.60 -19.53 39.31
CA GLY A 15 32.58 -18.69 39.95
C GLY A 15 31.19 -18.97 39.35
N PRO A 16 30.10 -18.79 40.11
CA PRO A 16 28.74 -18.94 39.57
C PRO A 16 28.56 -17.98 38.39
N HIS A 17 28.26 -18.54 37.23
CA HIS A 17 27.97 -17.79 36.02
C HIS A 17 26.78 -16.83 36.29
N PRO A 18 26.90 -15.51 36.03
CA PRO A 18 25.73 -14.65 36.00
C PRO A 18 24.81 -15.17 34.89
N VAL A 19 23.60 -15.60 35.26
CA VAL A 19 22.54 -15.90 34.30
C VAL A 19 22.32 -14.63 33.49
N PRO A 20 22.57 -14.62 32.17
CA PRO A 20 22.31 -13.44 31.36
C PRO A 20 20.81 -13.13 31.47
N ASP A 21 20.48 -11.90 31.87
CA ASP A 21 19.12 -11.38 31.82
C ASP A 21 18.55 -11.70 30.44
N ARG A 22 17.63 -12.67 30.40
CA ARG A 22 16.97 -13.08 29.17
C ARG A 22 16.11 -11.88 28.77
N PRO A 23 16.39 -11.21 27.64
CA PRO A 23 15.56 -10.08 27.21
C PRO A 23 14.12 -10.56 27.15
N GLU A 24 13.23 -9.87 27.88
CA GLU A 24 11.80 -10.14 27.86
C GLU A 24 11.33 -9.99 26.41
N PHE A 25 11.14 -11.14 25.75
CA PHE A 25 10.57 -11.17 24.41
C PHE A 25 9.12 -10.71 24.53
N LEU A 26 8.88 -9.44 24.23
CA LEU A 26 7.53 -8.92 24.06
C LEU A 26 6.82 -9.81 23.02
N PRO A 27 5.62 -10.32 23.35
CA PRO A 27 4.89 -11.19 22.43
C PRO A 27 4.64 -10.45 21.12
N ALA A 28 4.93 -11.11 20.00
CA ALA A 28 4.69 -10.55 18.68
C ALA A 28 3.22 -10.12 18.56
N PRO A 29 2.93 -8.94 17.99
CA PRO A 29 1.56 -8.46 17.85
C PRO A 29 0.73 -9.46 17.03
N SER A 30 -0.52 -9.68 17.45
CA SER A 30 -1.42 -10.58 16.74
C SER A 30 -1.69 -10.08 15.31
N ARG A 31 -2.09 -10.99 14.43
CA ARG A 31 -2.39 -10.65 13.03
C ARG A 31 -3.53 -9.64 12.94
N SER A 32 -4.57 -9.83 13.74
CA SER A 32 -5.71 -8.91 13.79
C SER A 32 -5.30 -7.52 14.30
N ALA A 33 -4.45 -7.45 15.33
CA ALA A 33 -3.93 -6.19 15.86
C ALA A 33 -3.09 -5.44 14.82
N GLY A 34 -2.23 -6.15 14.07
CA GLY A 34 -1.45 -5.58 12.97
C GLY A 34 -2.33 -4.98 11.87
N LEU A 35 -3.39 -5.70 11.47
CA LEU A 35 -4.35 -5.21 10.47
C LEU A 35 -5.17 -4.02 10.98
N LEU A 36 -5.68 -4.06 12.20
CA LEU A 36 -6.43 -2.95 12.79
C LEU A 36 -5.59 -1.69 12.87
N ASN A 37 -4.34 -1.79 13.34
CA ASN A 37 -3.41 -0.66 13.40
C ASN A 37 -3.09 -0.10 12.01
N LEU A 38 -2.95 -0.97 11.00
CA LEU A 38 -2.75 -0.53 9.62
C LEU A 38 -3.97 0.24 9.09
N VAL A 39 -5.19 -0.30 9.25
CA VAL A 39 -6.40 0.38 8.80
C VAL A 39 -6.59 1.71 9.55
N GLN A 40 -6.31 1.76 10.85
CA GLN A 40 -6.32 3.01 11.61
C GLN A 40 -5.32 4.03 11.06
N THR A 41 -4.10 3.61 10.70
CA THR A 41 -3.09 4.47 10.06
C THR A 41 -3.62 5.03 8.73
N ILE A 42 -4.29 4.20 7.93
CA ILE A 42 -4.90 4.61 6.65
C ILE A 42 -6.02 5.63 6.86
N ILE A 43 -6.89 5.42 7.87
CA ILE A 43 -7.96 6.36 8.22
C ILE A 43 -7.36 7.72 8.61
N THR A 44 -6.34 7.72 9.47
CA THR A 44 -5.64 8.95 9.88
C THR A 44 -5.03 9.67 8.68
N PHE A 45 -4.37 8.93 7.79
CA PHE A 45 -3.80 9.47 6.55
C PHE A 45 -4.89 10.10 5.66
N GLY A 46 -5.99 9.39 5.39
CA GLY A 46 -7.07 9.89 4.54
C GLY A 46 -7.75 11.13 5.12
N LYS A 47 -7.93 11.20 6.45
CA LYS A 47 -8.46 12.39 7.13
C LYS A 47 -7.53 13.59 6.97
N GLY A 48 -6.23 13.39 7.15
CA GLY A 48 -5.22 14.43 6.91
C GLY A 48 -5.25 14.91 5.46
N LEU A 49 -5.38 14.00 4.50
CA LEU A 49 -5.47 14.34 3.09
C LEU A 49 -6.71 15.19 2.76
N LEU A 50 -7.88 14.81 3.31
CA LEU A 50 -9.11 15.57 3.13
C LEU A 50 -9.01 16.98 3.73
N GLN A 51 -8.42 17.11 4.92
CA GLN A 51 -8.17 18.40 5.56
C GLN A 51 -7.27 19.29 4.70
N THR A 52 -6.18 18.74 4.16
CA THR A 52 -5.28 19.47 3.26
C THR A 52 -6.00 19.98 2.01
N LEU A 53 -6.90 19.17 1.43
CA LEU A 53 -7.66 19.56 0.23
C LEU A 53 -8.78 20.57 0.50
N GLN A 54 -9.26 20.65 1.75
CA GLN A 54 -10.25 21.65 2.16
C GLN A 54 -9.62 23.01 2.53
N GLY A 55 -8.32 23.02 2.85
CA GLY A 55 -7.57 24.24 3.13
C GLY A 55 -6.94 24.87 1.89
N PRO A 56 -6.23 26.00 2.05
CA PRO A 56 -5.38 26.55 0.99
C PRO A 56 -4.30 25.55 0.57
N ILE A 57 -4.31 25.13 -0.70
CA ILE A 57 -3.38 24.13 -1.21
C ILE A 57 -2.11 24.83 -1.73
N ASP A 58 -0.96 24.38 -1.22
CA ASP A 58 0.35 24.83 -1.71
C ASP A 58 0.57 24.41 -3.19
N PRO A 59 1.14 25.29 -4.06
CA PRO A 59 1.36 24.99 -5.47
C PRO A 59 2.20 23.74 -5.77
N GLN A 60 3.15 23.35 -4.91
CA GLN A 60 3.91 22.10 -5.10
C GLN A 60 3.04 20.87 -4.82
N THR A 61 2.19 20.95 -3.79
CA THR A 61 1.22 19.90 -3.48
C THR A 61 0.24 19.71 -4.64
N TRP A 62 -0.18 20.80 -5.28
CA TRP A 62 -1.10 20.79 -6.42
C TRP A 62 -0.55 19.97 -7.61
N ARG A 63 0.76 20.08 -7.90
CA ARG A 63 1.40 19.33 -9.01
C ARG A 63 1.36 17.81 -8.83
N GLY A 64 1.30 17.32 -7.60
CA GLY A 64 1.26 15.89 -7.31
C GLY A 64 -0.13 15.26 -7.43
N ILE A 65 -1.18 16.06 -7.44
CA ILE A 65 -2.58 15.59 -7.38
C ILE A 65 -2.96 14.78 -8.64
N PRO A 66 -2.73 15.27 -9.88
CA PRO A 66 -3.12 14.53 -11.08
C PRO A 66 -2.42 13.18 -11.21
N VAL A 67 -1.19 13.06 -10.72
CA VAL A 67 -0.42 11.80 -10.74
C VAL A 67 -1.05 10.75 -9.81
N ARG A 68 -1.58 11.20 -8.65
CA ARG A 68 -2.18 10.31 -7.65
C ARG A 68 -3.61 9.90 -7.98
N PHE A 69 -4.39 10.82 -8.54
CA PHE A 69 -5.84 10.63 -8.73
C PHE A 69 -6.27 10.52 -10.20
N SER A 70 -5.37 10.71 -11.16
CA SER A 70 -5.66 10.79 -12.60
C SER A 70 -6.66 11.88 -12.98
N THR A 71 -6.84 12.87 -12.13
CA THR A 71 -7.73 14.01 -12.34
C THR A 71 -7.20 15.20 -11.54
N ASP A 72 -7.48 16.40 -12.03
CA ASP A 72 -7.31 17.68 -11.37
C ASP A 72 -8.62 18.21 -10.75
N ASN A 73 -9.73 17.49 -10.95
CA ASN A 73 -11.03 17.86 -10.40
C ASN A 73 -11.08 17.57 -8.89
N ILE A 74 -10.92 18.63 -8.08
CA ILE A 74 -10.93 18.55 -6.61
C ILE A 74 -12.18 17.86 -6.07
N ALA A 75 -13.36 18.16 -6.62
CA ALA A 75 -14.60 17.58 -6.13
C ALA A 75 -14.59 16.05 -6.30
N LEU A 76 -14.11 15.58 -7.46
CA LEU A 76 -13.97 14.14 -7.74
C LEU A 76 -12.95 13.48 -6.79
N ILE A 77 -11.84 14.15 -6.52
CA ILE A 77 -10.81 13.69 -5.59
C ILE A 77 -11.38 13.58 -4.17
N ILE A 78 -12.11 14.60 -3.72
CA ILE A 78 -12.77 14.61 -2.41
C ILE A 78 -13.77 13.46 -2.30
N VAL A 79 -14.59 13.20 -3.32
CA VAL A 79 -15.54 12.08 -3.35
C VAL A 79 -14.81 10.75 -3.23
N ARG A 80 -13.72 10.54 -3.98
CA ARG A 80 -12.90 9.32 -3.91
C ARG A 80 -12.29 9.12 -2.53
N ILE A 81 -11.67 10.16 -1.96
CA ILE A 81 -11.08 10.09 -0.62
C ILE A 81 -12.14 9.76 0.43
N THR A 82 -13.31 10.41 0.33
CA THR A 82 -14.43 10.16 1.24
C THR A 82 -14.92 8.73 1.13
N ARG A 83 -15.09 8.20 -0.09
CA ARG A 83 -15.42 6.79 -0.33
C ARG A 83 -14.38 5.84 0.29
N GLY A 84 -13.09 6.10 0.05
CA GLY A 84 -11.99 5.32 0.62
C GLY A 84 -11.97 5.31 2.15
N LEU A 85 -12.25 6.46 2.78
CA LEU A 85 -12.39 6.58 4.23
C LEU A 85 -13.55 5.76 4.78
N LEU A 86 -14.73 5.85 4.15
CA LEU A 86 -15.89 5.07 4.57
C LEU A 86 -15.64 3.55 4.41
N MET A 87 -14.94 3.14 3.34
CA MET A 87 -14.51 1.75 3.17
C MET A 87 -13.53 1.31 4.26
N ALA A 88 -12.58 2.17 4.64
CA ALA A 88 -11.61 1.89 5.69
C ALA A 88 -12.27 1.76 7.08
N GLU A 89 -13.20 2.65 7.42
CA GLU A 89 -14.00 2.56 8.66
C GLU A 89 -14.80 1.26 8.71
N ALA A 90 -15.53 0.95 7.63
CA ALA A 90 -16.31 -0.28 7.57
C ALA A 90 -15.42 -1.54 7.63
N LEU A 91 -14.23 -1.50 7.02
CA LEU A 91 -13.25 -2.58 7.10
C LEU A 91 -12.70 -2.72 8.53
N HIS A 92 -12.40 -1.62 9.22
CA HIS A 92 -11.96 -1.61 10.61
C HIS A 92 -13.00 -2.31 11.51
N ASP A 93 -14.28 -1.93 11.39
CA ASP A 93 -15.37 -2.55 12.16
C ASP A 93 -15.53 -4.05 11.84
N ARG A 94 -15.38 -4.42 10.57
CA ARG A 94 -15.37 -5.83 10.17
C ARG A 94 -14.22 -6.59 10.82
N LEU A 95 -13.00 -6.05 10.77
CA LEU A 95 -11.81 -6.66 11.37
C LEU A 95 -11.96 -6.84 12.88
N ALA A 96 -12.48 -5.83 13.58
CA ALA A 96 -12.73 -5.91 15.01
C ALA A 96 -13.69 -7.06 15.36
N ARG A 97 -14.77 -7.24 14.57
CA ARG A 97 -15.73 -8.35 14.75
C ARG A 97 -15.12 -9.73 14.50
N ILE A 98 -14.22 -9.86 13.52
CA ILE A 98 -13.62 -11.15 13.14
C ILE A 98 -12.23 -11.38 13.74
N ALA A 99 -11.75 -10.49 14.62
CA ALA A 99 -10.38 -10.51 15.15
C ALA A 99 -9.99 -11.87 15.74
N ARG A 100 -10.86 -12.43 16.59
CA ARG A 100 -10.65 -13.76 17.20
C ARG A 100 -10.53 -14.88 16.15
N GLN A 101 -11.20 -14.77 15.02
CA GLN A 101 -11.11 -15.75 13.94
C GLN A 101 -9.82 -15.60 13.14
N LEU A 102 -9.35 -14.36 12.95
CA LEU A 102 -8.10 -14.06 12.23
C LEU A 102 -6.86 -14.50 13.01
N ASP A 103 -6.92 -14.44 14.34
CA ASP A 103 -5.82 -14.81 15.24
C ASP A 103 -5.78 -16.31 15.55
N ARG A 104 -6.79 -17.08 15.14
CA ARG A 104 -6.71 -18.54 15.25
C ARG A 104 -5.56 -19.03 14.38
N PRO A 105 -4.66 -19.87 14.92
CA PRO A 105 -3.62 -20.49 14.11
C PRO A 105 -4.33 -21.21 12.97
N SER A 106 -3.97 -20.86 11.74
CA SER A 106 -4.44 -21.64 10.58
C SER A 106 -3.97 -23.05 10.81
N ALA A 107 -4.90 -24.00 10.94
CA ALA A 107 -4.55 -25.40 11.07
C ALA A 107 -3.53 -25.72 9.96
N PRO A 108 -2.43 -26.42 10.26
CA PRO A 108 -1.47 -26.79 9.24
C PRO A 108 -2.26 -27.45 8.13
N ARG A 109 -2.24 -26.84 6.95
CA ARG A 109 -2.86 -27.40 5.75
C ARG A 109 -2.09 -28.68 5.51
N ALA A 110 -2.60 -29.79 6.07
CA ALA A 110 -2.02 -31.10 5.88
C ALA A 110 -1.79 -31.21 4.39
N ALA A 111 -0.53 -31.44 4.00
CA ALA A 111 -0.18 -31.76 2.64
C ALA A 111 -0.86 -33.09 2.35
N ALA A 112 -2.13 -33.04 1.95
CA ALA A 112 -2.83 -34.15 1.37
C ALA A 112 -2.18 -34.36 0.01
N ALA A 113 -1.08 -35.12 0.04
CA ALA A 113 -0.56 -35.87 -1.07
C ALA A 113 -1.65 -36.82 -1.54
N THR A 114 -2.49 -36.35 -2.45
CA THR A 114 -3.16 -37.18 -3.44
C THR A 114 -3.56 -36.25 -4.57
N ALA A 115 -2.86 -36.36 -5.68
CA ALA A 115 -3.25 -35.74 -6.93
C ALA A 115 -4.68 -36.23 -7.27
N SER A 116 -5.67 -35.40 -6.97
CA SER A 116 -7.03 -35.59 -7.46
C SER A 116 -7.07 -35.07 -8.90
N PRO A 117 -7.62 -35.83 -9.86
CA PRO A 117 -7.59 -35.47 -11.27
C PRO A 117 -8.35 -34.17 -11.48
N ALA A 118 -7.69 -33.25 -12.18
CA ALA A 118 -8.20 -32.00 -12.75
C ALA A 118 -9.68 -31.71 -12.44
N GLN A 119 -9.96 -31.15 -11.25
CA GLN A 119 -11.13 -30.29 -11.12
C GLN A 119 -10.89 -29.12 -12.06
N THR A 120 -11.50 -29.20 -13.23
CA THR A 120 -11.70 -28.10 -14.15
C THR A 120 -12.05 -26.88 -13.31
N ARG A 121 -11.06 -25.98 -13.12
CA ARG A 121 -11.32 -24.68 -12.51
C ARG A 121 -12.36 -24.04 -13.41
N LEU A 122 -13.62 -24.08 -12.98
CA LEU A 122 -14.64 -23.23 -13.56
C LEU A 122 -14.03 -21.82 -13.64
N PRO A 123 -14.06 -21.18 -14.81
CA PRO A 123 -13.53 -19.84 -14.95
C PRO A 123 -14.16 -19.01 -13.84
N ARG A 124 -13.32 -18.50 -12.92
CA ARG A 124 -13.79 -17.56 -11.90
C ARG A 124 -14.54 -16.50 -12.67
N THR A 125 -15.86 -16.45 -12.49
CA THR A 125 -16.68 -15.37 -13.01
C THR A 125 -15.95 -14.09 -12.66
N PRO A 126 -15.59 -13.24 -13.63
CA PRO A 126 -14.90 -12.00 -13.31
C PRO A 126 -15.78 -11.33 -12.27
N ALA A 127 -15.23 -11.13 -11.07
CA ALA A 127 -15.94 -10.39 -10.03
C ALA A 127 -16.32 -9.07 -10.69
N ILE A 128 -17.62 -8.91 -10.99
CA ILE A 128 -18.17 -7.67 -11.54
C ILE A 128 -17.75 -6.65 -10.50
N GLN A 129 -16.73 -5.88 -10.85
CA GLN A 129 -16.35 -4.79 -9.98
C GLN A 129 -17.52 -3.83 -10.09
N PRO A 130 -18.16 -3.48 -8.96
CA PRO A 130 -19.15 -2.43 -8.99
C PRO A 130 -18.46 -1.23 -9.63
N TYR A 131 -18.94 -0.86 -10.81
CA TYR A 131 -18.54 0.37 -11.46
C TYR A 131 -19.11 1.45 -10.56
N TRP A 132 -18.25 2.03 -9.73
CA TRP A 132 -18.66 3.17 -8.94
C TRP A 132 -18.85 4.32 -9.91
N ASP A 133 -20.05 4.86 -9.94
CA ASP A 133 -20.21 6.22 -10.42
C ASP A 133 -19.40 7.11 -9.46
N ASP A 134 -18.26 7.61 -9.93
CA ASP A 134 -17.37 8.43 -9.12
C ASP A 134 -18.02 9.77 -8.73
N THR A 135 -19.22 10.08 -9.26
CA THR A 135 -19.99 11.28 -8.90
C THR A 135 -20.95 11.07 -7.72
N VAL A 136 -21.28 9.83 -7.37
CA VAL A 136 -22.23 9.51 -6.29
C VAL A 136 -21.51 8.83 -5.13
N LEU A 137 -21.56 9.47 -3.96
CA LEU A 137 -20.99 8.90 -2.74
C LEU A 137 -21.93 7.84 -2.15
N PRO A 138 -21.53 6.56 -2.08
CA PRO A 138 -22.36 5.52 -1.49
C PRO A 138 -22.54 5.72 0.02
N THR A 139 -23.69 5.28 0.53
CA THR A 139 -23.99 5.34 1.97
C THR A 139 -23.11 4.38 2.77
N LYS A 140 -22.94 4.66 4.07
CA LYS A 140 -22.23 3.77 5.01
C LYS A 140 -22.77 2.33 4.97
N GLN A 141 -24.09 2.17 4.84
CA GLN A 141 -24.74 0.86 4.82
C GLN A 141 -24.43 0.08 3.55
N GLU A 142 -24.48 0.74 2.39
CA GLU A 142 -24.13 0.13 1.10
C GLU A 142 -22.67 -0.31 1.07
N ILE A 143 -21.76 0.53 1.56
CA ILE A 143 -20.34 0.19 1.70
C ILE A 143 -20.17 -1.03 2.61
N ALA A 144 -20.79 -1.01 3.79
CA ALA A 144 -20.70 -2.12 4.75
C ALA A 144 -21.23 -3.45 4.18
N ALA A 145 -22.32 -3.40 3.40
CA ALA A 145 -22.87 -4.56 2.71
C ALA A 145 -21.89 -5.09 1.66
N LEU A 146 -21.31 -4.19 0.86
CA LEU A 146 -20.38 -4.54 -0.21
C LEU A 146 -19.08 -5.16 0.30
N ILE A 147 -18.50 -4.63 1.38
CA ILE A 147 -17.24 -5.17 1.91
C ILE A 147 -17.40 -6.50 2.63
N ARG A 148 -18.61 -6.84 3.12
CA ARG A 148 -18.85 -7.99 4.01
C ARG A 148 -18.37 -9.31 3.42
N ASN A 149 -18.58 -9.49 2.11
CA ASN A 149 -18.29 -10.72 1.38
C ASN A 149 -17.01 -10.64 0.55
N ARG A 150 -16.27 -9.54 0.63
CA ARG A 150 -15.04 -9.35 -0.15
C ARG A 150 -13.80 -9.80 0.62
N PRO A 151 -12.75 -10.29 -0.06
CA PRO A 151 -11.45 -10.51 0.57
C PRO A 151 -10.89 -9.21 1.15
N ILE A 152 -10.27 -9.28 2.34
CA ILE A 152 -9.70 -8.09 3.00
C ILE A 152 -8.66 -7.41 2.09
N GLY A 153 -7.80 -8.19 1.43
CA GLY A 153 -6.78 -7.65 0.51
C GLY A 153 -7.38 -6.86 -0.65
N ARG A 154 -8.52 -7.30 -1.19
CA ARG A 154 -9.24 -6.59 -2.27
C ARG A 154 -9.87 -5.29 -1.80
N VAL A 155 -10.34 -5.23 -0.56
CA VAL A 155 -10.87 -3.98 0.01
C VAL A 155 -9.72 -2.99 0.25
N LEU A 156 -8.57 -3.46 0.74
CA LEU A 156 -7.37 -2.65 0.91
C LEU A 156 -6.85 -2.07 -0.42
N GLU A 157 -6.94 -2.82 -1.53
CA GLU A 157 -6.60 -2.30 -2.87
C GLU A 157 -7.48 -1.11 -3.27
N ASP A 158 -8.80 -1.25 -3.12
CA ASP A 158 -9.73 -0.19 -3.50
C ASP A 158 -9.53 1.05 -2.62
N ILE A 159 -9.30 0.86 -1.31
CA ILE A 159 -8.95 1.96 -0.39
C ILE A 159 -7.65 2.64 -0.84
N ALA A 160 -6.61 1.88 -1.22
CA ALA A 160 -5.35 2.46 -1.67
C ALA A 160 -5.52 3.30 -2.94
N LEU A 161 -6.34 2.85 -3.88
CA LEU A 161 -6.67 3.61 -5.10
C LEU A 161 -7.47 4.88 -4.78
N ASP A 162 -8.51 4.76 -3.95
CA ASP A 162 -9.37 5.88 -3.57
C ASP A 162 -8.63 6.96 -2.78
N LEU A 163 -7.59 6.59 -2.04
CA LEU A 163 -6.74 7.52 -1.28
C LEU A 163 -5.50 7.98 -2.06
N GLY A 164 -5.32 7.55 -3.31
CA GLY A 164 -4.16 7.95 -4.12
C GLY A 164 -2.81 7.50 -3.54
N ILE A 165 -2.78 6.34 -2.88
CA ILE A 165 -1.56 5.74 -2.31
C ILE A 165 -0.79 5.06 -3.44
N LEU A 166 0.43 5.53 -3.69
CA LEU A 166 1.30 5.05 -4.75
C LEU A 166 2.34 4.06 -4.24
N PRO A 167 2.89 3.18 -5.10
CA PRO A 167 3.99 2.27 -4.74
C PRO A 167 5.23 2.95 -4.15
N SER A 168 5.46 4.21 -4.46
CA SER A 168 6.56 5.03 -3.93
C SER A 168 6.30 5.58 -2.52
N ASP A 169 5.06 5.55 -2.03
CA ASP A 169 4.72 6.10 -0.71
C ASP A 169 5.22 5.19 0.42
N LYS A 170 5.64 5.78 1.55
CA LYS A 170 6.05 5.00 2.74
C LYS A 170 4.92 4.10 3.27
N LEU A 171 3.67 4.56 3.17
CA LEU A 171 2.50 3.79 3.59
C LEU A 171 2.29 2.53 2.74
N TRP A 172 2.69 2.56 1.46
CA TRP A 172 2.61 1.41 0.57
C TRP A 172 3.43 0.21 1.06
N GLN A 173 4.63 0.47 1.60
CA GLN A 173 5.51 -0.57 2.13
C GLN A 173 4.86 -1.34 3.29
N ARG A 174 3.96 -0.69 4.03
CA ARG A 174 3.18 -1.32 5.10
C ARG A 174 1.92 -2.03 4.59
N LEU A 175 1.43 -1.65 3.42
CA LEU A 175 0.20 -2.16 2.79
C LEU A 175 0.42 -3.40 1.92
N ASN A 176 1.55 -3.47 1.21
CA ASN A 176 1.77 -4.46 0.14
C ASN A 176 1.60 -5.92 0.63
N LEU A 177 2.18 -6.26 1.77
CA LEU A 177 2.20 -7.60 2.33
C LEU A 177 0.81 -7.97 2.88
N PRO A 178 0.14 -7.13 3.69
CA PRO A 178 -1.27 -7.32 4.05
C PRO A 178 -2.22 -7.51 2.86
N ILE A 179 -2.02 -6.81 1.74
CA ILE A 179 -2.84 -7.02 0.53
C ILE A 179 -2.64 -8.45 0.02
N ILE A 180 -1.40 -8.90 -0.17
CA ILE A 180 -1.08 -10.25 -0.68
C ILE A 180 -1.59 -11.33 0.27
N SER A 181 -1.25 -11.24 1.56
CA SER A 181 -1.60 -12.25 2.57
C SER A 181 -3.10 -12.38 2.82
N ASN A 182 -3.90 -11.42 2.37
CA ASN A 182 -5.36 -11.42 2.56
C ASN A 182 -6.13 -11.53 1.23
N GLY A 183 -5.53 -12.14 0.21
CA GLY A 183 -6.21 -12.50 -1.04
C GLY A 183 -6.38 -11.34 -2.03
N GLY A 184 -5.57 -10.30 -1.88
CA GLY A 184 -5.41 -9.25 -2.87
C GLY A 184 -4.43 -9.63 -4.00
N ASP A 185 -4.26 -8.69 -4.93
CA ASP A 185 -3.54 -8.81 -6.19
C ASP A 185 -2.82 -7.48 -6.46
N VAL A 186 -1.63 -7.39 -5.89
CA VAL A 186 -0.76 -6.20 -5.99
C VAL A 186 -0.36 -5.93 -7.44
N VAL A 187 -0.27 -6.96 -8.30
CA VAL A 187 0.06 -6.77 -9.72
C VAL A 187 -1.07 -6.03 -10.43
N ARG A 188 -2.33 -6.40 -10.18
CA ARG A 188 -3.49 -5.67 -10.71
C ARG A 188 -3.52 -4.24 -10.19
N LEU A 189 -3.25 -4.04 -8.90
CA LEU A 189 -3.21 -2.71 -8.30
C LEU A 189 -2.12 -1.85 -8.96
N LEU A 190 -0.89 -2.37 -9.07
CA LEU A 190 0.21 -1.67 -9.73
C LEU A 190 -0.12 -1.33 -11.19
N LYS A 191 -0.69 -2.27 -11.96
CA LYS A 191 -1.14 -2.03 -13.34
C LYS A 191 -2.20 -0.93 -13.42
N ARG A 192 -3.08 -0.81 -12.42
CA ARG A 192 -4.08 0.27 -12.35
C ARG A 192 -3.44 1.59 -12.05
N THR A 193 -2.57 1.64 -11.04
CA THR A 193 -1.87 2.87 -10.65
C THR A 193 -0.97 3.37 -11.76
N THR A 194 -0.23 2.49 -12.45
CA THR A 194 0.59 2.90 -13.61
C THR A 194 -0.30 3.36 -14.76
N ARG A 195 -1.35 2.61 -15.11
CA ARG A 195 -2.30 3.07 -16.13
C ARG A 195 -2.88 4.43 -15.77
N GLN A 196 -3.23 4.67 -14.51
CA GLN A 196 -3.73 5.94 -14.01
C GLN A 196 -2.71 7.08 -14.13
N ALA A 197 -1.46 6.84 -13.73
CA ALA A 197 -0.39 7.83 -13.84
C ALA A 197 -0.03 8.16 -15.31
N PHE A 198 -0.14 7.19 -16.22
CA PHE A 198 0.21 7.36 -17.64
C PHE A 198 -0.99 7.69 -18.56
N SER A 199 -2.23 7.45 -18.13
CA SER A 199 -3.44 7.81 -18.90
C SER A 199 -3.98 9.19 -18.53
N GLY A 200 -3.50 9.77 -17.42
CA GLY A 200 -3.68 11.19 -17.14
C GLY A 200 -2.97 12.00 -18.22
N ASN A 201 -3.73 12.45 -19.22
CA ASN A 201 -3.36 13.25 -20.38
C ASN A 201 -2.00 13.97 -20.30
N HIS A 202 -1.25 13.84 -21.40
CA HIS A 202 0.00 14.50 -21.80
C HIS A 202 0.07 16.04 -21.70
N VAL A 203 -0.70 16.71 -20.85
CA VAL A 203 -0.68 18.17 -20.70
C VAL A 203 0.63 18.64 -20.03
N TRP A 204 1.12 17.94 -19.00
CA TRP A 204 2.33 18.35 -18.26
C TRP A 204 3.66 18.11 -19.00
N LEU A 205 3.70 17.25 -20.03
CA LEU A 205 4.87 17.12 -20.90
C LEU A 205 4.91 18.19 -22.01
N ARG A 206 3.81 18.94 -22.22
CA ARG A 206 3.72 19.99 -23.24
C ARG A 206 4.20 21.35 -22.74
N GLU A 207 4.32 21.55 -21.44
CA GLU A 207 4.75 22.80 -20.80
C GLU A 207 6.14 22.73 -20.15
N LEU A 208 7.00 21.80 -20.56
CA LEU A 208 8.42 22.05 -20.34
C LEU A 208 8.79 23.24 -21.23
N PRO A 209 9.15 24.41 -20.67
CA PRO A 209 9.70 25.47 -21.50
C PRO A 209 10.88 24.86 -22.24
N VAL A 210 10.79 24.80 -23.57
CA VAL A 210 11.95 24.49 -24.39
C VAL A 210 13.01 25.49 -23.92
N PRO A 211 14.17 25.04 -23.40
CA PRO A 211 15.20 25.97 -23.03
C PRO A 211 15.51 26.79 -24.29
N GLU A 212 15.28 28.10 -24.20
CA GLU A 212 15.46 29.08 -25.28
C GLU A 212 16.92 29.16 -25.79
N SER A 213 17.79 28.27 -25.30
CA SER A 213 19.19 28.11 -25.61
C SER A 213 19.49 27.42 -26.95
N LEU A 214 18.48 27.03 -27.74
CA LEU A 214 18.67 26.40 -29.06
C LEU A 214 17.97 27.12 -30.22
N ALA A 215 17.72 28.42 -30.10
CA ALA A 215 17.46 29.22 -31.29
C ALA A 215 18.74 29.24 -32.15
N PRO A 216 18.74 28.72 -33.40
CA PRO A 216 19.90 28.84 -34.27
C PRO A 216 20.19 30.33 -34.51
N PRO A 217 21.46 30.77 -34.55
CA PRO A 217 21.78 32.16 -34.82
C PRO A 217 21.22 32.54 -36.19
N LEU A 218 20.42 33.61 -36.23
CA LEU A 218 19.97 34.25 -37.47
C LEU A 218 21.20 34.53 -38.34
N ARG A 219 21.35 33.77 -39.43
CA ARG A 219 22.33 34.08 -40.46
C ARG A 219 21.88 35.35 -41.18
N VAL A 220 22.49 36.48 -40.85
CA VAL A 220 22.38 37.70 -41.63
C VAL A 220 23.06 37.44 -42.97
N ALA A 221 22.26 37.38 -44.04
CA ALA A 221 22.77 37.32 -45.41
C ALA A 221 23.30 38.70 -45.80
N THR A 222 24.62 38.89 -45.78
CA THR A 222 25.27 40.00 -46.46
C THR A 222 25.38 39.65 -47.95
N GLY A 223 24.62 40.36 -48.79
CA GLY A 223 24.72 40.27 -50.26
C GLY A 223 25.98 40.96 -50.80
N PRO A 224 26.45 40.60 -52.02
CA PRO A 224 27.65 41.17 -52.61
C PRO A 224 27.38 42.53 -53.26
N SER A 225 28.40 43.40 -53.20
CA SER A 225 28.48 44.70 -53.89
C SER A 225 28.88 44.57 -55.35
#